data_AF-A0A2N5G576-F1
#
_entry.id   AF-A0A2N5G576-F1
#
_cell.length_a   1.000
_cell.length_b   1.000
_cell.length_c   1.000
_cell.angle_alpha   90.00
_cell.angle_beta   90.00
_cell.angle_gamma   90.00
#
_symmetry.space_group_name_H-M   'P 1'
#
loop_
_entity.id
_entity.type
_entity.pdbx_description
1 polymer ?
#
loop_
_entity_poly.entity_id
_entity_poly.type
_entity_poly.pdbx_seq_one_letter_code
_entity_poly.pdbx_strand_id
1 'polypeptide(L)'
;MGRLEVWRLFNCRLAELQDGSIGVFTRPQGEKGGRGKIGFTKIGSLDDLTVAAINDAPLLQDQFIEEEWGGANEIHLLKNGLLGVLGHIASFDEEGNRHYYPMSFVFDPESGNFSDIELIAVRDNFLDGPSKRPDLVDVVFSGGLVRNEEGTAKLYAGISDAEAQILTIKDPFVRFE
;
A
#
# COMPACT_ATOMS: atom_id res chain seq x y z
N MET A 1 28.56 -6.56 -18.48
CA MET A 1 28.16 -5.86 -17.23
C MET A 1 26.78 -5.28 -17.48
N GLY A 2 25.74 -6.06 -17.23
CA GLY A 2 24.35 -5.66 -17.51
C GLY A 2 23.94 -4.53 -16.58
N ARG A 3 23.23 -3.52 -17.09
CA ARG A 3 22.58 -2.52 -16.23
C ARG A 3 21.60 -3.27 -15.33
N LEU A 4 21.75 -3.11 -14.01
CA LEU A 4 20.72 -3.48 -13.05
C LEU A 4 19.55 -2.52 -13.27
N GLU A 5 18.65 -2.86 -14.18
CA GLU A 5 17.41 -2.10 -14.37
C GLU A 5 16.45 -2.43 -13.23
N VAL A 6 15.92 -1.39 -12.60
CA VAL A 6 14.76 -1.51 -11.71
C VAL A 6 13.57 -1.81 -12.61
N TRP A 7 13.24 -3.09 -12.80
CA TRP A 7 12.10 -3.48 -13.62
C TRP A 7 10.81 -2.88 -13.03
N ARG A 8 10.27 -1.85 -13.72
CA ARG A 8 8.95 -1.20 -13.47
C ARG A 8 8.51 -1.18 -12.00
N LEU A 9 9.33 -0.61 -11.13
CA LEU A 9 8.97 -0.38 -9.73
C LEU A 9 8.18 0.93 -9.61
N PHE A 10 6.92 0.83 -9.22
CA PHE A 10 6.10 1.95 -8.77
C PHE A 10 5.59 1.64 -7.37
N ASN A 11 5.49 2.65 -6.50
CA ASN A 11 5.11 2.51 -5.07
C ASN A 11 6.17 1.82 -4.19
N CYS A 12 7.33 2.46 -4.06
CA CYS A 12 8.26 2.23 -2.94
C CYS A 12 7.89 3.17 -1.78
N ARG A 13 7.82 2.66 -0.55
CA ARG A 13 7.52 3.44 0.66
C ARG A 13 8.50 3.10 1.78
N LEU A 14 8.88 4.11 2.53
CA LEU A 14 9.86 4.01 3.60
C LEU A 14 9.19 4.36 4.93
N ALA A 15 9.63 3.72 6.01
CA ALA A 15 9.25 4.05 7.38
C ALA A 15 10.46 3.90 8.30
N GLU A 16 10.71 4.90 9.15
CA GLU A 16 11.66 4.76 10.25
C GLU A 16 11.06 3.82 11.31
N LEU A 17 11.85 2.86 11.79
CA LEU A 17 11.47 1.88 12.79
C LEU A 17 11.90 2.33 14.19
N GLN A 18 11.43 1.65 15.24
CA GLN A 18 11.74 2.03 16.63
C GLN A 18 13.23 2.03 16.96
N ASP A 19 14.02 1.20 16.29
CA ASP A 19 15.47 1.10 16.46
C ASP A 19 16.26 2.11 15.60
N GLY A 20 15.56 3.00 14.87
CA GLY A 20 16.13 4.01 13.98
C GLY A 20 16.55 3.47 12.60
N SER A 21 16.40 2.17 12.34
CA SER A 21 16.55 1.62 11.00
C SER A 21 15.34 1.94 10.11
N ILE A 22 15.39 1.56 8.84
CA ILE A 22 14.37 1.91 7.84
C ILE A 22 13.74 0.66 7.26
N GLY A 23 12.41 0.53 7.41
CA GLY A 23 11.61 -0.42 6.66
C GLY A 23 11.34 0.09 5.25
N VAL A 24 11.54 -0.77 4.25
CA VAL A 24 11.36 -0.44 2.83
C VAL A 24 10.31 -1.39 2.24
N PHE A 25 9.11 -0.87 2.01
CA PHE A 25 8.07 -1.57 1.26
C PHE A 25 8.29 -1.38 -0.23
N THR A 26 8.39 -2.49 -0.94
CA THR A 26 8.64 -2.55 -2.38
C THR A 26 7.43 -3.11 -3.11
N ARG A 27 7.38 -2.91 -4.43
CA ARG A 27 6.27 -3.39 -5.27
C ARG A 27 6.75 -3.78 -6.66
N PRO A 28 7.58 -4.83 -6.77
CA PRO A 28 8.08 -5.29 -8.07
C PRO A 28 6.91 -5.74 -8.96
N GLN A 29 7.13 -5.68 -10.28
CA GLN A 29 6.23 -6.24 -11.30
C GLN A 29 7.01 -7.24 -12.16
N GLY A 30 6.32 -7.95 -13.05
CA GLY A 30 6.93 -8.91 -13.97
C GLY A 30 7.18 -10.27 -13.31
N GLU A 31 8.33 -10.89 -13.59
CA GLU A 31 8.63 -12.27 -13.15
C GLU A 31 8.49 -12.46 -11.63
N LYS A 32 8.98 -11.51 -10.83
CA LYS A 32 8.90 -11.58 -9.37
C LYS A 32 7.51 -11.26 -8.84
N GLY A 33 6.95 -10.12 -9.25
CA GLY A 33 5.76 -9.53 -8.61
C GLY A 33 4.46 -9.63 -9.41
N GLY A 34 4.45 -10.28 -10.57
CA GLY A 34 3.29 -10.34 -11.46
C GLY A 34 2.81 -8.96 -11.88
N ARG A 35 1.53 -8.67 -11.64
CA ARG A 35 0.93 -7.33 -11.83
C ARG A 35 1.33 -6.33 -10.74
N GLY A 36 1.82 -6.83 -9.62
CA GLY A 36 2.53 -6.11 -8.57
C GLY A 36 2.13 -6.56 -7.18
N LYS A 37 3.08 -7.16 -6.48
CA LYS A 37 2.92 -7.69 -5.12
C LYS A 37 3.85 -6.94 -4.17
N ILE A 38 3.46 -6.84 -2.91
CA ILE A 38 4.22 -6.11 -1.89
C ILE A 38 5.41 -6.95 -1.44
N GLY A 39 6.59 -6.33 -1.36
CA GLY A 39 7.75 -6.87 -0.67
C GLY A 39 8.22 -5.97 0.46
N PHE A 40 9.10 -6.50 1.30
CA PHE A 40 9.67 -5.75 2.42
C PHE A 40 11.15 -6.08 2.59
N THR A 41 11.94 -5.07 2.93
CA THR A 41 13.29 -5.25 3.46
C THR A 41 13.58 -4.20 4.53
N LYS A 42 14.51 -4.49 5.43
CA LYS A 42 14.98 -3.58 6.49
C LYS A 42 16.41 -3.16 6.15
N ILE A 43 16.68 -1.86 6.15
CA ILE A 43 18.00 -1.28 5.89
C ILE A 43 18.45 -0.40 7.06
N GLY A 44 19.76 -0.26 7.27
CA GLY A 44 20.29 0.48 8.42
C GLY A 44 20.16 2.00 8.28
N SER A 45 20.28 2.51 7.05
CA SER A 45 20.27 3.94 6.76
C SER A 45 19.80 4.22 5.32
N LEU A 46 19.58 5.48 4.97
CA LEU A 46 19.23 5.85 3.60
C LEU A 46 20.36 5.56 2.60
N ASP A 47 21.62 5.52 3.04
CA ASP A 47 22.76 5.18 2.18
C ASP A 47 22.71 3.70 1.73
N ASP A 48 21.99 2.85 2.47
CA ASP A 48 21.79 1.44 2.14
C ASP A 48 20.60 1.21 1.18
N LEU A 49 19.87 2.27 0.80
CA LEU A 49 18.75 2.18 -0.14
C LEU A 49 19.27 2.01 -1.58
N THR A 50 19.58 0.77 -1.92
CA THR A 50 20.12 0.40 -3.22
C THR A 50 19.08 -0.31 -4.09
N VAL A 51 19.31 -0.30 -5.41
CA VAL A 51 18.52 -1.11 -6.37
C VAL A 51 18.52 -2.58 -5.99
N ALA A 52 19.66 -3.10 -5.52
CA ALA A 52 19.77 -4.49 -5.06
C ALA A 52 18.87 -4.73 -3.84
N ALA A 53 18.93 -3.89 -2.81
CA ALA A 53 18.08 -4.01 -1.62
C ALA A 53 16.58 -4.03 -1.98
N ILE A 54 16.16 -3.18 -2.93
CA ILE A 54 14.78 -3.12 -3.40
C ILE A 54 14.40 -4.36 -4.21
N ASN A 55 15.25 -4.78 -5.16
CA ASN A 55 14.98 -5.92 -6.03
C ASN A 55 15.00 -7.24 -5.26
N ASP A 56 15.82 -7.36 -4.23
CA ASP A 56 16.01 -8.58 -3.45
C ASP A 56 14.99 -8.72 -2.31
N ALA A 57 14.32 -7.64 -1.92
CA ALA A 57 13.30 -7.63 -0.87
C ALA A 57 12.28 -8.78 -1.03
N PRO A 58 12.16 -9.72 -0.07
CA PRO A 58 11.20 -10.82 -0.16
C PRO A 58 9.76 -10.30 -0.27
N LEU A 59 8.94 -11.02 -1.05
CA LEU A 59 7.52 -10.72 -1.17
C LEU A 59 6.76 -11.23 0.06
N LEU A 60 5.76 -10.46 0.47
CA LEU A 60 4.72 -10.91 1.39
C LEU A 60 3.85 -11.91 0.62
N GLN A 61 4.00 -13.21 0.94
CA GLN A 61 3.33 -14.29 0.22
C GLN A 61 1.83 -14.31 0.52
N ASP A 62 1.05 -14.84 -0.43
CA ASP A 62 -0.37 -15.18 -0.25
C ASP A 62 -1.29 -14.01 0.15
N GLN A 63 -0.82 -12.77 0.05
CA GLN A 63 -1.62 -11.60 0.40
C GLN A 63 -2.57 -11.15 -0.71
N PHE A 64 -2.26 -11.51 -1.95
CA PHE A 64 -3.02 -11.21 -3.16
C PHE A 64 -3.25 -12.51 -3.91
N ILE A 65 -4.44 -12.69 -4.49
CA ILE A 65 -4.63 -13.73 -5.51
C ILE A 65 -3.93 -13.32 -6.82
N GLU A 66 -3.87 -14.22 -7.79
CA GLU A 66 -3.07 -14.01 -9.01
C GLU A 66 -3.62 -12.88 -9.91
N GLU A 67 -4.93 -12.67 -9.87
CA GLU A 67 -5.64 -11.63 -10.61
C GLU A 67 -5.50 -10.24 -9.96
N GLU A 68 -5.14 -10.20 -8.68
CA GLU A 68 -5.02 -8.98 -7.89
C GLU A 68 -3.61 -8.40 -7.90
N TRP A 69 -3.52 -7.11 -7.63
CA TRP A 69 -2.27 -6.43 -7.34
C TRP A 69 -2.47 -5.35 -6.29
N GLY A 70 -1.39 -4.94 -5.65
CA GLY A 70 -1.46 -3.89 -4.64
C GLY A 70 -0.13 -3.25 -4.33
N GLY A 71 -0.14 -2.36 -3.34
CA GLY A 71 1.04 -1.63 -2.91
C GLY A 71 0.78 -0.85 -1.65
N ALA A 72 1.84 -0.61 -0.88
CA ALA A 72 1.81 0.35 0.21
C ALA A 72 1.73 1.79 -0.33
N ASN A 73 0.95 2.63 0.33
CA ASN A 73 0.75 4.04 0.04
C ASN A 73 1.31 4.92 1.17
N GLU A 74 1.10 4.53 2.42
CA GLU A 74 1.62 5.19 3.62
C GLU A 74 1.84 4.15 4.72
N ILE A 75 2.85 4.36 5.57
CA ILE A 75 3.19 3.46 6.67
C ILE A 75 3.13 4.24 7.98
N HIS A 76 2.44 3.68 8.97
CA HIS A 76 2.39 4.21 10.33
C HIS A 76 3.18 3.30 11.27
N LEU A 77 4.18 3.85 11.95
CA LEU A 77 4.80 3.16 13.09
C LEU A 77 3.81 3.16 14.26
N LEU A 78 3.39 1.98 14.71
CA LEU A 78 2.47 1.79 15.83
C LEU A 78 3.23 1.74 17.17
N LYS A 79 2.51 1.97 18.27
CA LYS A 79 3.10 2.04 19.62
C LYS A 79 3.87 0.77 20.05
N ASN A 80 3.42 -0.38 19.58
CA ASN A 80 4.04 -1.68 19.85
C ASN A 80 5.16 -2.06 18.86
N GLY A 81 5.54 -1.17 17.95
CA GLY A 81 6.60 -1.40 16.96
C GLY A 81 6.14 -2.06 15.68
N LEU A 82 4.87 -2.47 15.59
CA LEU A 82 4.28 -2.94 14.34
C LEU A 82 4.12 -1.78 13.34
N LEU A 83 4.00 -2.12 12.06
CA LEU A 83 3.79 -1.17 10.98
C LEU A 83 2.36 -1.30 10.46
N GLY A 84 1.55 -0.27 10.68
CA GLY A 84 0.25 -0.11 10.06
C GLY A 84 0.43 0.32 8.60
N VAL A 85 0.06 -0.54 7.66
CA VAL A 85 0.22 -0.28 6.23
C VAL A 85 -1.11 0.19 5.66
N LEU A 86 -1.18 1.45 5.22
CA LEU A 86 -2.23 1.93 4.32
C LEU A 86 -1.77 1.66 2.90
N GLY A 87 -2.61 1.03 2.10
CA GLY A 87 -2.29 0.69 0.73
C GLY A 87 -3.49 0.69 -0.21
N HIS A 88 -3.26 0.15 -1.39
CA HIS A 88 -4.31 -0.18 -2.36
C HIS A 88 -4.24 -1.66 -2.72
N ILE A 89 -5.40 -2.22 -3.00
CA ILE A 89 -5.58 -3.49 -3.70
C ILE A 89 -6.47 -3.24 -4.91
N ALA A 90 -6.21 -3.97 -5.98
CA ALA A 90 -6.83 -3.71 -7.26
C ALA A 90 -6.92 -4.95 -8.14
N SER A 91 -7.91 -4.94 -9.03
CA SER A 91 -8.19 -5.98 -10.00
C SER A 91 -8.82 -5.38 -11.27
N PHE A 92 -9.00 -6.23 -12.28
CA PHE A 92 -9.84 -5.90 -13.45
C PHE A 92 -11.17 -6.67 -13.35
N ASP A 93 -12.27 -6.08 -13.82
CA ASP A 93 -13.47 -6.85 -14.14
C ASP A 93 -13.36 -7.53 -15.53
N GLU A 94 -14.43 -8.24 -15.92
CA GLU A 94 -14.53 -8.93 -17.21
C GLU A 94 -14.52 -7.96 -18.42
N GLU A 95 -14.92 -6.71 -18.22
CA GLU A 95 -14.95 -5.67 -19.26
C GLU A 95 -13.60 -4.93 -19.38
N GLY A 96 -12.67 -5.20 -18.46
CA GLY A 96 -11.35 -4.56 -18.39
C GLY A 96 -11.34 -3.22 -17.65
N ASN A 97 -12.41 -2.90 -16.91
CA ASN A 97 -12.44 -1.76 -16.00
C ASN A 97 -11.57 -2.05 -14.78
N ARG A 98 -10.96 -0.99 -14.23
CA ARG A 98 -10.11 -1.09 -13.04
C ARG A 98 -10.92 -0.86 -11.78
N HIS A 99 -10.72 -1.75 -10.81
CA HIS A 99 -11.22 -1.61 -9.45
C HIS A 99 -10.04 -1.36 -8.53
N TYR A 100 -10.03 -0.25 -7.81
CA TYR A 100 -9.00 0.07 -6.82
C TYR A 100 -9.65 0.45 -5.51
N TYR A 101 -9.23 -0.21 -4.43
CA TYR A 101 -9.76 0.02 -3.10
C TYR A 101 -8.63 0.32 -2.11
N PRO A 102 -8.78 1.36 -1.27
CA PRO A 102 -7.96 1.53 -0.10
C PRO A 102 -8.07 0.29 0.78
N MET A 103 -6.91 -0.19 1.21
CA MET A 103 -6.80 -1.32 2.09
C MET A 103 -5.85 -1.04 3.24
N SER A 104 -5.95 -1.84 4.30
CA SER A 104 -5.04 -1.80 5.42
C SER A 104 -4.69 -3.20 5.91
N PHE A 105 -3.47 -3.35 6.42
CA PHE A 105 -3.02 -4.50 7.20
C PHE A 105 -1.91 -4.06 8.15
N VAL A 106 -1.51 -4.93 9.07
CA VAL A 106 -0.39 -4.69 9.98
C VAL A 106 0.75 -5.66 9.68
N PHE A 107 1.98 -5.17 9.72
CA PHE A 107 3.20 -5.92 9.45
C PHE A 107 4.16 -5.84 10.65
N ASP A 108 4.73 -6.98 11.03
CA ASP A 108 5.78 -7.07 12.05
C ASP A 108 7.16 -7.05 11.37
N PRO A 109 7.95 -5.97 11.52
CA PRO A 109 9.24 -5.85 10.85
C PRO A 109 10.33 -6.79 11.39
N GLU A 110 10.13 -7.41 12.55
CA GLU A 110 11.09 -8.33 13.16
C GLU A 110 10.84 -9.78 12.73
N SER A 111 9.56 -10.21 12.71
CA SER A 111 9.21 -11.57 12.31
C SER A 111 8.88 -11.73 10.82
N GLY A 112 8.54 -10.63 10.13
CA GLY A 112 8.03 -10.65 8.76
C GLY A 112 6.57 -11.10 8.64
N ASN A 113 5.89 -11.35 9.76
CA ASN A 113 4.48 -11.73 9.79
C ASN A 113 3.59 -10.52 9.48
N PHE A 114 2.40 -10.79 8.95
CA PHE A 114 1.40 -9.78 8.67
C PHE A 114 -0.01 -10.30 8.90
N SER A 115 -0.94 -9.37 9.15
CA SER A 115 -2.37 -9.67 9.21
C SER A 115 -2.97 -9.81 7.82
N ASP A 116 -4.19 -10.35 7.74
CA ASP A 116 -5.01 -10.27 6.54
C ASP A 116 -5.24 -8.82 6.11
N ILE A 117 -5.45 -8.63 4.80
CA ILE A 117 -5.88 -7.37 4.21
C ILE A 117 -7.34 -7.10 4.59
N GLU A 118 -7.63 -5.86 4.96
CA GLU A 118 -8.98 -5.32 5.06
C GLU A 118 -9.19 -4.17 4.08
N LEU A 119 -10.30 -4.21 3.34
CA LEU A 119 -10.77 -3.07 2.57
C LEU A 119 -11.38 -2.02 3.52
N ILE A 120 -10.95 -0.77 3.40
CA ILE A 120 -11.37 0.30 4.33
C ILE A 120 -12.29 1.33 3.69
N ALA A 121 -12.38 1.37 2.36
CA ALA A 121 -13.33 2.19 1.62
C ALA A 121 -13.53 1.65 0.19
N VAL A 122 -14.68 1.96 -0.40
CA VAL A 122 -15.02 1.73 -1.81
C VAL A 122 -15.49 3.03 -2.46
N ARG A 123 -15.62 3.06 -3.79
CA ARG A 123 -16.03 4.27 -4.52
C ARG A 123 -17.33 4.88 -4.02
N ASP A 124 -18.31 4.05 -3.68
CA ASP A 124 -19.63 4.46 -3.19
C ASP A 124 -19.62 5.15 -1.83
N ASN A 125 -18.50 5.10 -1.09
CA ASN A 125 -18.37 5.86 0.17
C ASN A 125 -18.04 7.35 -0.05
N PHE A 126 -17.66 7.72 -1.27
CA PHE A 126 -17.27 9.08 -1.65
C PHE A 126 -18.38 9.77 -2.46
N LEU A 127 -18.33 11.10 -2.54
CA LEU A 127 -19.29 11.87 -3.35
C LEU A 127 -19.16 11.50 -4.84
N ASP A 128 -20.26 11.61 -5.56
CA ASP A 128 -20.25 11.49 -7.02
C ASP A 128 -19.33 12.56 -7.64
N GLY A 129 -18.65 12.19 -8.72
CA GLY A 129 -17.66 13.05 -9.34
C GLY A 129 -17.25 12.55 -10.73
N PRO A 130 -16.48 13.36 -11.47
CA PRO A 130 -15.99 12.97 -12.80
C PRO A 130 -15.03 11.78 -12.70
N SER A 131 -14.91 11.04 -13.81
CA SER A 131 -13.83 10.08 -14.01
C SER A 131 -12.95 10.51 -15.16
N LYS A 132 -11.62 10.32 -15.01
CA LYS A 132 -10.65 10.65 -16.07
C LYS A 132 -10.88 9.84 -17.34
N ARG A 133 -11.33 8.59 -17.19
CA ARG A 133 -11.68 7.66 -18.29
C ARG A 133 -12.78 6.69 -17.84
N PRO A 134 -13.55 6.10 -18.76
CA PRO A 134 -14.60 5.14 -18.40
C PRO A 134 -14.10 3.96 -17.56
N ASP A 135 -12.89 3.45 -17.82
CA ASP A 135 -12.30 2.31 -17.10
C ASP A 135 -11.83 2.62 -15.66
N LEU A 136 -11.98 3.86 -15.19
CA LEU A 136 -11.47 4.33 -13.90
C LEU A 136 -12.58 4.77 -12.93
N VAL A 137 -13.85 4.52 -13.26
CA VAL A 137 -14.97 4.98 -12.43
C VAL A 137 -14.85 4.44 -11.00
N ASP A 138 -14.52 3.16 -10.84
CA ASP A 138 -14.39 2.48 -9.56
C ASP A 138 -12.94 2.46 -9.03
N VAL A 139 -12.21 3.56 -9.22
CA VAL A 139 -10.85 3.72 -8.71
C VAL A 139 -10.83 4.65 -7.52
N VAL A 140 -10.41 4.12 -6.38
CA VAL A 140 -10.09 4.89 -5.17
C VAL A 140 -8.65 4.61 -4.78
N PHE A 141 -7.78 5.62 -4.93
CA PHE A 141 -6.36 5.49 -4.63
C PHE A 141 -6.02 6.26 -3.35
N SER A 142 -5.68 5.54 -2.27
CA SER A 142 -5.37 6.15 -0.98
C SER A 142 -4.16 7.08 -1.06
N GLY A 143 -4.35 8.34 -0.67
CA GLY A 143 -3.31 9.37 -0.61
C GLY A 143 -2.65 9.48 0.76
N GLY A 144 -3.40 9.24 1.84
CA GLY A 144 -2.86 9.16 3.19
C GLY A 144 -3.93 9.12 4.30
N LEU A 145 -3.51 8.91 5.54
CA LEU A 145 -4.37 8.69 6.69
C LEU A 145 -3.96 9.57 7.88
N VAL A 146 -4.88 10.42 8.36
CA VAL A 146 -4.68 11.20 9.59
C VAL A 146 -5.52 10.58 10.71
N ARG A 147 -4.86 9.89 11.64
CA ARG A 147 -5.48 9.23 12.80
C ARG A 147 -5.83 10.26 13.89
N ASN A 148 -7.00 10.13 14.50
CA ASN A 148 -7.47 10.96 15.61
C ASN A 148 -7.55 10.12 16.90
N GLU A 149 -7.45 10.75 18.07
CA GLU A 149 -7.48 10.06 19.38
C GLU A 149 -8.82 9.36 19.67
N GLU A 150 -9.90 9.76 19.02
CA GLU A 150 -11.25 9.20 19.21
C GLU A 150 -11.48 7.86 18.48
N GLY A 151 -10.43 7.19 18.01
CA GLY A 151 -10.52 5.92 17.28
C GLY A 151 -11.07 6.05 15.86
N THR A 152 -10.99 7.25 15.29
CA THR A 152 -11.34 7.55 13.90
C THR A 152 -10.12 8.03 13.14
N ALA A 153 -10.19 8.02 11.80
CA ALA A 153 -9.17 8.58 10.95
C ALA A 153 -9.78 9.28 9.74
N LYS A 154 -9.09 10.30 9.23
CA LYS A 154 -9.39 10.94 7.95
C LYS A 154 -8.57 10.26 6.86
N LEU A 155 -9.25 9.57 5.96
CA LEU A 155 -8.68 8.99 4.75
C LEU A 155 -8.75 10.00 3.61
N TYR A 156 -7.59 10.40 3.11
CA TYR A 156 -7.45 11.19 1.89
C TYR A 156 -7.31 10.22 0.72
N ALA A 157 -8.10 10.39 -0.34
CA ALA A 157 -8.07 9.51 -1.50
C ALA A 157 -8.23 10.28 -2.81
N GLY A 158 -7.46 9.89 -3.81
CA GLY A 158 -7.73 10.25 -5.20
C GLY A 158 -8.90 9.42 -5.72
N ILE A 159 -9.86 10.08 -6.36
CA ILE A 159 -11.11 9.48 -6.83
C ILE A 159 -11.12 9.52 -8.35
N SER A 160 -11.26 8.34 -8.96
CA SER A 160 -11.41 8.12 -10.40
C SER A 160 -10.34 8.82 -11.27
N ASP A 161 -9.13 8.96 -10.73
CA ASP A 161 -7.99 9.74 -11.27
C ASP A 161 -8.34 11.19 -11.69
N ALA A 162 -9.43 11.76 -11.16
CA ALA A 162 -9.94 13.05 -11.59
C ALA A 162 -9.90 14.10 -10.47
N GLU A 163 -10.13 13.69 -9.23
CA GLU A 163 -10.21 14.59 -8.07
C GLU A 163 -9.68 13.92 -6.80
N ALA A 164 -9.71 14.65 -5.69
CA ALA A 164 -9.37 14.12 -4.37
C ALA A 164 -10.50 14.43 -3.39
N GLN A 165 -10.80 13.46 -2.53
CA GLN A 165 -11.81 13.58 -1.48
C GLN A 165 -11.27 13.09 -0.14
N ILE A 166 -12.01 13.39 0.92
CA ILE A 166 -11.69 12.99 2.29
C ILE A 166 -12.89 12.25 2.86
N LEU A 167 -12.64 11.09 3.47
CA LEU A 167 -13.63 10.29 4.18
C LEU A 167 -13.20 10.12 5.64
N THR A 168 -14.14 10.26 6.57
CA THR A 168 -13.89 9.86 7.98
C THR A 168 -14.26 8.41 8.14
N ILE A 169 -13.30 7.59 8.57
CA ILE A 169 -13.46 6.16 8.82
C ILE A 169 -13.11 5.82 10.27
N LYS A 170 -13.42 4.61 10.70
CA LYS A 170 -12.81 4.05 11.92
C LYS A 170 -11.30 3.92 11.70
N ASP A 171 -10.50 4.24 12.71
CA ASP A 171 -9.05 4.02 12.64
C ASP A 171 -8.75 2.52 12.42
N PRO A 172 -8.17 2.12 11.27
CA PRO A 172 -7.92 0.73 10.95
C PRO A 172 -6.85 0.09 11.85
N PHE A 173 -6.01 0.90 12.49
CA PHE A 173 -4.87 0.40 13.26
C PHE A 173 -5.10 0.36 14.77
N VAL A 174 -6.14 1.04 15.29
CA VAL A 174 -6.40 1.18 16.73
C VAL A 174 -6.52 -0.16 17.47
N ARG A 175 -7.01 -1.21 16.80
CA ARG A 175 -7.19 -2.54 17.41
C ARG A 175 -5.89 -3.36 17.53
N PHE A 176 -4.80 -2.86 16.93
CA PHE A 176 -3.49 -3.51 16.92
C PHE A 176 -2.48 -2.78 17.80
N GLU A 177 -2.88 -1.67 18.44
CA GLU A 177 -2.04 -0.88 19.35
C GLU A 177 -2.20 -1.26 20.83
#